data_AF-A0A356N7S3-F1
#
_entry.id   AF-A0A356N7S3-F1
#
_cell.length_a   1.000
_cell.length_b   1.000
_cell.length_c   1.000
_cell.angle_alpha   90.00
_cell.angle_beta   90.00
_cell.angle_gamma   90.00
#
_symmetry.space_group_name_H-M   'P 1'
#
loop_
_entity.id
_entity.type
_entity.pdbx_description
1 polymer ?
#
loop_
_entity_poly.entity_id
_entity_poly.type
_entity_poly.pdbx_seq_one_letter_code
_entity_poly.pdbx_strand_id
1 'polypeptide(L)'
;MKNKKIKEKVSAASGASGLQNKKNEAVRLAMEQITKAYGDGAIMKMGERTDMDIEVVPTGCLTLDIALGIGGLPRGRVTEIFGPEASGKTTLSLHVIAEAQKMGGTAAFIDAEHALEPVRAANVGVDLNNLLISQPDNGEQALEIVETLVRSNAVDVIVVDSVAALVPKAEIEGEMGD
;
A
#
# COMPACT_ATOMS: atom_id res chain seq x y z
N MET A 1 42.15 -36.01 35.93
CA MET A 1 40.74 -35.63 35.65
C MET A 1 40.55 -34.26 34.97
N LYS A 2 41.50 -33.30 35.04
CA LYS A 2 41.34 -31.96 34.43
C LYS A 2 41.49 -31.92 32.88
N ASN A 3 42.24 -32.85 32.27
CA ASN A 3 42.45 -32.86 30.80
C ASN A 3 41.31 -33.47 29.97
N LYS A 4 40.35 -34.17 30.59
CA LYS A 4 39.21 -34.78 29.87
C LYS A 4 38.10 -33.74 29.59
N LYS A 5 37.86 -32.84 30.55
CA LYS A 5 36.87 -31.74 30.43
C LYS A 5 37.26 -30.65 29.42
N ILE A 6 38.55 -30.48 29.11
CA ILE A 6 39.02 -29.49 28.12
C ILE A 6 38.83 -30.02 26.68
N LYS A 7 39.02 -31.34 26.45
CA LYS A 7 38.77 -31.96 25.13
C LYS A 7 37.28 -31.99 24.76
N GLU A 8 36.37 -32.16 25.72
CA GLU A 8 34.91 -32.14 25.49
C GLU A 8 34.37 -30.73 25.15
N LYS A 9 34.93 -29.66 25.72
CA LYS A 9 34.49 -28.28 25.40
C LYS A 9 34.93 -27.82 24.00
N VAL A 10 36.07 -28.29 23.51
CA VAL A 10 36.58 -27.94 22.18
C VAL A 10 35.84 -28.70 21.07
N SER A 11 35.41 -29.96 21.30
CA SER A 11 34.63 -30.73 20.32
C SER A 11 33.16 -30.27 20.21
N ALA A 12 32.56 -29.78 21.30
CA ALA A 12 31.20 -29.24 21.29
C ALA A 12 31.11 -27.91 20.53
N ALA A 13 32.14 -27.06 20.62
CA ALA A 13 32.19 -25.78 19.90
C ALA A 13 32.42 -25.95 18.38
N SER A 14 33.19 -26.97 17.95
CA SER A 14 33.39 -27.29 16.53
C SER A 14 32.20 -28.02 15.90
N GLY A 15 31.43 -28.78 16.69
CA GLY A 15 30.22 -29.46 16.22
C GLY A 15 29.05 -28.51 15.96
N ALA A 16 28.93 -27.46 16.78
CA ALA A 16 27.89 -26.44 16.62
C ALA A 16 28.08 -25.60 15.34
N SER A 17 29.31 -25.21 15.00
CA SER A 17 29.60 -24.45 13.78
C SER A 17 29.38 -25.26 12.50
N GLY A 18 29.71 -26.56 12.52
CA GLY A 18 29.44 -27.47 11.41
C GLY A 18 27.94 -27.69 11.16
N LEU A 19 27.15 -27.80 12.23
CA LEU A 19 25.68 -27.92 12.12
C LEU A 19 25.04 -26.61 11.63
N GLN A 20 25.55 -25.47 12.08
CA GLN A 20 25.08 -24.15 11.66
C GLN A 20 25.37 -23.92 10.16
N ASN A 21 26.54 -24.32 9.68
CA ASN A 21 26.89 -24.23 8.26
C ASN A 21 26.01 -25.11 7.38
N LYS A 22 25.72 -26.36 7.79
CA LYS A 22 24.78 -27.24 7.07
C LYS A 22 23.36 -26.67 7.03
N LYS A 23 22.90 -26.06 8.12
CA LYS A 23 21.59 -25.37 8.15
C LYS A 23 21.56 -24.18 7.19
N ASN A 24 22.61 -23.36 7.18
CA ASN A 24 22.70 -22.21 6.29
C ASN A 24 22.75 -22.63 4.81
N GLU A 25 23.45 -23.71 4.50
CA GLU A 25 23.50 -24.27 3.15
C GLU A 25 22.14 -24.81 2.70
N ALA A 26 21.42 -25.52 3.57
CA ALA A 26 20.07 -25.99 3.29
C ALA A 26 19.09 -24.82 3.05
N VAL A 27 19.19 -23.76 3.85
CA VAL A 27 18.40 -22.53 3.66
C VAL A 27 18.72 -21.88 2.31
N ARG A 28 20.00 -21.79 1.93
CA ARG A 28 20.42 -21.24 0.64
C ARG A 28 19.85 -22.02 -0.54
N LEU A 29 19.93 -23.35 -0.50
CA LEU A 29 19.37 -24.22 -1.55
C LEU A 29 17.85 -24.09 -1.66
N ALA A 30 17.15 -23.98 -0.52
CA ALA A 30 15.70 -23.74 -0.52
C ALA A 30 15.36 -22.38 -1.14
N MET A 31 16.12 -21.32 -0.82
CA MET A 31 15.95 -20.00 -1.43
C MET A 31 16.17 -20.03 -2.95
N GLU A 32 17.18 -20.74 -3.44
CA GLU A 32 17.44 -20.93 -4.87
C GLU A 32 16.30 -21.67 -5.57
N GLN A 33 15.75 -22.72 -4.95
CA GLN A 33 14.61 -23.46 -5.50
C GLN A 33 13.36 -22.59 -5.63
N ILE A 34 13.06 -21.78 -4.61
CA ILE A 34 11.93 -20.84 -4.63
C ILE A 34 12.13 -19.79 -5.72
N THR A 35 13.31 -19.20 -5.81
CA THR A 35 13.64 -18.19 -6.85
C THR A 35 13.51 -18.77 -8.25
N LYS A 36 13.97 -20.01 -8.47
CA LYS A 36 13.82 -20.69 -9.77
C LYS A 36 12.36 -21.00 -10.12
N ALA A 37 11.52 -21.31 -9.13
CA ALA A 37 10.13 -21.67 -9.35
C ALA A 37 9.22 -20.44 -9.55
N TYR A 38 9.49 -19.33 -8.85
CA TYR A 38 8.57 -18.20 -8.74
C TYR A 38 9.17 -16.86 -9.20
N GLY A 39 10.43 -16.84 -9.64
CA GLY A 39 11.12 -15.65 -10.15
C GLY A 39 11.96 -14.92 -9.10
N ASP A 40 12.72 -13.92 -9.59
CA ASP A 40 13.53 -13.05 -8.75
C ASP A 40 12.66 -12.26 -7.76
N GLY A 41 13.10 -12.14 -6.50
CA GLY A 41 12.36 -11.45 -5.44
C GLY A 41 11.31 -12.30 -4.72
N ALA A 42 11.04 -13.54 -5.15
CA ALA A 42 10.11 -14.45 -4.47
C ALA A 42 10.55 -14.81 -3.03
N ILE A 43 11.85 -14.79 -2.75
CA ILE A 43 12.41 -14.91 -1.39
C ILE A 43 13.77 -14.21 -1.31
N MET A 44 13.99 -13.45 -0.25
CA MET A 44 15.27 -12.77 0.02
C MET A 44 15.42 -12.54 1.53
N LYS A 45 16.65 -12.27 1.98
CA LYS A 45 16.81 -11.85 3.38
C LYS A 45 16.28 -10.44 3.55
N MET A 46 15.59 -10.17 4.66
CA MET A 46 15.00 -8.86 4.94
C MET A 46 16.00 -7.70 4.87
N GLY A 47 17.26 -7.91 5.27
CA GLY A 47 18.31 -6.89 5.23
C GLY A 47 19.03 -6.74 3.88
N GLU A 48 18.76 -7.63 2.91
CA GLU A 48 19.28 -7.51 1.53
C GLU A 48 18.32 -6.68 0.64
N ARG A 49 17.18 -6.25 1.21
CA ARG A 49 16.19 -5.39 0.55
C ARG A 49 16.70 -3.94 0.57
N THR A 50 17.39 -3.54 -0.49
CA THR A 50 17.89 -2.17 -0.67
C THR A 50 16.78 -1.16 -1.03
N ASP A 51 15.62 -1.65 -1.47
CA ASP A 51 14.55 -0.83 -2.06
C ASP A 51 13.43 -0.51 -1.06
N MET A 52 13.76 -0.12 0.17
CA MET A 52 12.76 0.43 1.11
C MET A 52 12.81 1.96 1.20
N ASP A 53 13.22 2.64 0.14
CA ASP A 53 12.79 4.02 -0.04
C ASP A 53 11.29 3.97 -0.34
N ILE A 54 10.49 4.11 0.73
CA ILE A 54 9.05 4.22 0.61
C ILE A 54 8.78 5.53 -0.10
N GLU A 55 8.46 5.45 -1.39
CA GLU A 55 8.00 6.62 -2.11
C GLU A 55 6.68 7.10 -1.50
N VAL A 56 6.55 8.42 -1.34
CA VAL A 56 5.38 9.03 -0.71
C VAL A 56 4.74 10.08 -1.59
N VAL A 57 3.45 10.31 -1.38
CA VAL A 57 2.70 11.47 -1.88
C VAL A 57 2.44 12.39 -0.68
N PRO A 58 2.90 13.66 -0.70
CA PRO A 58 2.62 14.61 0.37
C PRO A 58 1.11 14.80 0.57
N THR A 59 0.69 15.03 1.81
CA THR A 59 -0.74 15.22 2.12
C THR A 59 -1.26 16.62 1.78
N GLY A 60 -0.37 17.54 1.42
CA GLY A 60 -0.67 18.97 1.31
C GLY A 60 -0.73 19.68 2.68
N CYS A 61 -0.49 18.95 3.76
CA CYS A 61 -0.47 19.46 5.13
C CYS A 61 0.87 19.12 5.79
N LEU A 62 1.77 20.11 5.87
CA LEU A 62 3.13 19.92 6.41
C LEU A 62 3.14 19.27 7.80
N THR A 63 2.23 19.67 8.68
CA THR A 63 2.16 19.11 10.03
C THR A 63 1.74 17.65 10.03
N LEU A 64 0.89 17.23 9.09
CA LEU A 64 0.49 15.83 8.94
C LEU A 64 1.62 15.01 8.33
N ASP A 65 2.30 15.52 7.31
CA ASP A 65 3.46 14.86 6.70
C ASP A 65 4.57 14.59 7.72
N ILE A 66 4.83 15.56 8.61
CA ILE A 66 5.76 15.39 9.75
C ILE A 66 5.23 14.33 10.72
N ALA A 67 3.94 14.37 11.07
CA ALA A 67 3.33 13.43 12.01
C ALA A 67 3.35 11.97 11.50
N LEU A 68 3.24 11.77 10.18
CA LEU A 68 3.36 10.45 9.53
C LEU A 68 4.79 9.88 9.59
N GLY A 69 5.80 10.73 9.83
CA GLY A 69 7.21 10.33 10.00
C GLY A 69 7.92 9.90 8.72
N ILE A 70 7.17 9.71 7.62
CA ILE A 70 7.69 9.38 6.29
C ILE A 70 7.49 10.51 5.27
N GLY A 71 6.89 11.64 5.68
CA GLY A 71 6.72 12.82 4.81
C GLY A 71 5.50 12.80 3.89
N GLY A 72 4.59 11.84 4.04
CA GLY A 72 3.37 11.76 3.24
C GLY A 72 2.70 10.39 3.31
N LEU A 73 1.78 10.12 2.39
CA LEU A 73 1.12 8.83 2.24
C LEU A 73 1.99 7.88 1.40
N PRO A 74 2.19 6.62 1.82
CA PRO A 74 3.06 5.68 1.11
C PRO A 74 2.42 5.18 -0.19
N ARG A 75 3.16 5.22 -1.29
CA ARG A 75 2.73 4.67 -2.58
C ARG A 75 2.60 3.16 -2.54
N GLY A 76 1.69 2.62 -3.35
CA GLY A 76 1.42 1.18 -3.41
C GLY A 76 0.81 0.58 -2.13
N ARG A 77 0.20 1.41 -1.28
CA ARG A 77 -0.45 1.01 -0.04
C ARG A 77 -1.86 1.59 0.03
N VAL A 78 -2.72 0.92 0.79
CA VAL A 78 -4.05 1.42 1.13
C VAL A 78 -3.94 2.31 2.37
N THR A 79 -4.53 3.50 2.31
CA THR A 79 -4.65 4.43 3.43
C THR A 79 -6.11 4.72 3.69
N GLU A 80 -6.56 4.64 4.94
CA GLU A 80 -7.91 4.99 5.35
C GLU A 80 -7.91 6.35 6.07
N ILE A 81 -8.78 7.26 5.64
CA ILE A 81 -9.03 8.55 6.28
C ILE A 81 -10.47 8.55 6.77
N PHE A 82 -10.67 8.44 8.08
CA PHE A 82 -12.00 8.40 8.69
C PHE A 82 -12.19 9.54 9.70
N GLY A 83 -13.45 9.85 10.00
CA GLY A 83 -13.81 10.93 10.90
C GLY A 83 -15.25 11.40 10.71
N PRO A 84 -15.75 12.29 11.60
CA PRO A 84 -17.10 12.83 11.52
C PRO A 84 -17.43 13.45 10.16
N GLU A 85 -18.72 13.59 9.86
CA GLU A 85 -19.16 14.40 8.72
C GLU A 85 -18.59 15.83 8.85
N ALA A 86 -18.24 16.44 7.71
CA ALA A 86 -17.62 17.76 7.64
C ALA A 86 -16.27 17.92 8.38
N SER A 87 -15.61 16.82 8.81
CA SER A 87 -14.27 16.88 9.42
C SER A 87 -13.13 17.18 8.44
N GLY A 88 -13.42 17.32 7.15
CA GLY A 88 -12.44 17.62 6.11
C GLY A 88 -11.83 16.41 5.39
N LYS A 89 -12.43 15.21 5.49
CA LYS A 89 -11.94 13.98 4.81
C LYS A 89 -11.74 14.19 3.30
N THR A 90 -12.81 14.52 2.57
CA THR A 90 -12.78 14.80 1.14
C THR A 90 -11.82 15.94 0.81
N THR A 91 -11.75 16.97 1.66
CA THR A 91 -10.82 18.10 1.47
C THR A 91 -9.35 17.65 1.53
N LEU A 92 -9.00 16.83 2.53
CA LEU A 92 -7.67 16.25 2.64
C LEU A 92 -7.36 15.34 1.44
N SER A 93 -8.31 14.51 1.01
CA SER A 93 -8.16 13.66 -0.16
C SER A 93 -7.91 14.46 -1.44
N LEU A 94 -8.60 15.60 -1.62
CA LEU A 94 -8.36 16.50 -2.75
C LEU A 94 -6.98 17.17 -2.69
N HIS A 95 -6.47 17.49 -1.50
CA HIS A 95 -5.09 17.97 -1.35
C HIS A 95 -4.06 16.91 -1.73
N VAL A 96 -4.25 15.65 -1.32
CA VAL A 96 -3.39 14.53 -1.74
C VAL A 96 -3.39 14.38 -3.25
N ILE A 97 -4.55 14.48 -3.90
CA ILE A 97 -4.69 14.45 -5.36
C ILE A 97 -3.91 15.61 -6.00
N ALA A 98 -4.09 16.82 -5.49
CA ALA A 98 -3.39 17.99 -6.01
C ALA A 98 -1.86 17.85 -5.89
N GLU A 99 -1.36 17.32 -4.76
CA GLU A 99 0.07 17.04 -4.59
C GLU A 99 0.57 15.94 -5.55
N ALA A 100 -0.19 14.86 -5.74
CA ALA A 100 0.15 13.83 -6.72
C ALA A 100 0.26 14.40 -8.14
N GLN A 101 -0.70 15.25 -8.55
CA GLN A 101 -0.69 15.91 -9.85
C GLN A 101 0.48 16.90 -10.00
N LYS A 102 0.82 17.66 -8.95
CA LYS A 102 2.00 18.56 -8.97
C LYS A 102 3.31 17.81 -9.16
N MET A 103 3.39 16.58 -8.69
CA MET A 103 4.54 15.69 -8.90
C MET A 103 4.54 15.04 -10.30
N GLY A 104 3.58 15.40 -11.17
CA GLY A 104 3.43 14.84 -12.52
C GLY A 104 2.70 13.50 -12.56
N GLY A 105 2.08 13.08 -11.45
CA GLY A 105 1.33 11.83 -11.35
C GLY A 105 -0.11 11.94 -11.85
N THR A 106 -0.71 10.79 -12.15
CA THR A 106 -2.12 10.67 -12.53
C THR A 106 -2.96 10.31 -11.30
N ALA A 107 -4.09 10.98 -11.13
CA ALA A 107 -5.01 10.73 -10.02
C ALA A 107 -6.40 10.31 -10.51
N ALA A 108 -7.06 9.49 -9.72
CA ALA A 108 -8.45 9.08 -9.93
C ALA A 108 -9.31 9.31 -8.67
N PHE A 109 -10.55 9.69 -8.88
CA PHE A 109 -11.55 9.90 -7.84
C PHE A 109 -12.79 9.05 -8.14
N ILE A 110 -13.09 8.12 -7.24
CA ILE A 110 -14.30 7.28 -7.26
C ILE A 110 -15.32 7.94 -6.33
N ASP A 111 -16.24 8.70 -6.92
CA ASP A 111 -17.28 9.45 -6.23
C ASP A 111 -18.51 8.57 -6.04
N ALA A 112 -18.46 7.71 -5.03
CA ALA A 112 -19.58 6.86 -4.63
C ALA A 112 -20.66 7.65 -3.89
N GLU A 113 -20.32 8.77 -3.24
CA GLU A 113 -21.30 9.67 -2.59
C GLU A 113 -22.00 10.63 -3.55
N HIS A 114 -21.56 10.72 -4.80
CA HIS A 114 -22.09 11.64 -5.82
C HIS A 114 -22.07 13.12 -5.33
N ALA A 115 -21.05 13.47 -4.56
CA ALA A 115 -20.98 14.71 -3.78
C ALA A 115 -19.78 15.60 -4.15
N LEU A 116 -18.95 15.18 -5.12
CA LEU A 116 -17.77 15.94 -5.50
C LEU A 116 -18.15 17.26 -6.20
N GLU A 117 -17.71 18.37 -5.64
CA GLU A 117 -17.93 19.72 -6.19
C GLU A 117 -16.69 20.19 -6.98
N PRO A 118 -16.74 20.33 -8.32
CA PRO A 118 -15.57 20.66 -9.14
C PRO A 118 -14.90 21.99 -8.77
N VAL A 119 -15.68 22.99 -8.41
CA VAL A 119 -15.18 24.31 -7.99
C VAL A 119 -14.31 24.19 -6.74
N ARG A 120 -14.71 23.35 -5.78
CA ARG A 120 -13.95 23.11 -4.56
C ARG A 120 -12.63 22.40 -4.86
N ALA A 121 -12.67 21.38 -5.73
CA ALA A 121 -11.47 20.67 -6.15
C ALA A 121 -10.46 21.61 -6.86
N ALA A 122 -10.93 22.45 -7.78
CA ALA A 122 -10.07 23.44 -8.44
C ALA A 122 -9.45 24.43 -7.44
N ASN A 123 -10.22 24.91 -6.46
CA ASN A 123 -9.72 25.84 -5.43
C ASN A 123 -8.61 25.24 -4.56
N VAL A 124 -8.60 23.92 -4.38
CA VAL A 124 -7.57 23.18 -3.65
C VAL A 124 -6.32 22.92 -4.52
N GLY A 125 -6.40 23.21 -5.82
CA GLY A 125 -5.29 23.08 -6.78
C GLY A 125 -5.30 21.78 -7.56
N VAL A 126 -6.44 21.07 -7.59
CA VAL A 126 -6.63 19.90 -8.44
C VAL A 126 -6.76 20.34 -9.90
N ASP A 127 -5.99 19.70 -10.78
CA ASP A 127 -6.15 19.83 -12.23
C ASP A 127 -7.33 18.99 -12.69
N LEU A 128 -8.48 19.65 -12.86
CA LEU A 128 -9.72 19.01 -13.26
C LEU A 128 -9.68 18.41 -14.66
N ASN A 129 -8.82 18.91 -15.55
CA ASN A 129 -8.75 18.38 -16.92
C ASN A 129 -8.07 17.01 -16.97
N ASN A 130 -7.20 16.75 -16.00
CA ASN A 130 -6.40 15.53 -15.91
C ASN A 130 -6.81 14.62 -14.75
N LEU A 131 -7.85 14.98 -13.99
CA LEU A 131 -8.42 14.12 -12.95
C LEU A 131 -9.35 13.08 -13.60
N LEU A 132 -9.07 11.80 -13.37
CA LEU A 132 -10.01 10.73 -13.72
C LEU A 132 -11.13 10.71 -12.68
N ILE A 133 -12.39 10.68 -13.13
CA ILE A 133 -13.56 10.61 -12.24
C ILE A 133 -14.43 9.42 -12.65
N SER A 134 -14.95 8.72 -11.64
CA SER A 134 -15.96 7.68 -11.81
C SER A 134 -17.07 7.87 -10.78
N GLN A 135 -18.32 7.79 -11.23
CA GLN A 135 -19.52 7.75 -10.38
C GLN A 135 -20.18 6.38 -10.55
N PRO A 136 -19.79 5.37 -9.75
CA PRO A 136 -20.31 4.02 -9.86
C PRO A 136 -21.76 3.94 -9.33
N ASP A 137 -22.48 2.96 -9.85
CA ASP A 137 -23.85 2.59 -9.48
C ASP A 137 -23.90 1.71 -8.23
N ASN A 138 -22.86 0.89 -7.97
CA ASN A 138 -22.77 -0.03 -6.82
C ASN A 138 -21.31 -0.25 -6.37
N GLY A 139 -21.17 -0.86 -5.19
CA GLY A 139 -19.88 -1.14 -4.55
C GLY A 139 -18.98 -2.07 -5.38
N GLU A 140 -19.54 -3.12 -5.99
CA GLU A 140 -18.76 -4.05 -6.81
C GLU A 140 -18.15 -3.35 -8.03
N GLN A 141 -18.93 -2.53 -8.73
CA GLN A 141 -18.47 -1.75 -9.87
C GLN A 141 -17.37 -0.77 -9.46
N ALA A 142 -17.54 -0.08 -8.31
CA ALA A 142 -16.53 0.83 -7.79
C ALA A 142 -15.18 0.11 -7.58
N LEU A 143 -15.21 -1.07 -6.97
CA LEU A 143 -14.00 -1.86 -6.68
C LEU A 143 -13.39 -2.48 -7.94
N GLU A 144 -14.19 -2.88 -8.94
CA GLU A 144 -13.70 -3.37 -10.24
C GLU A 144 -12.96 -2.25 -11.01
N ILE A 145 -13.47 -1.02 -10.93
CA ILE A 145 -12.80 0.16 -11.49
C ILE A 145 -11.47 0.40 -10.77
N VAL A 146 -11.47 0.38 -9.43
CA VAL A 146 -10.23 0.51 -8.63
C VAL A 146 -9.22 -0.58 -9.01
N GLU A 147 -9.64 -1.84 -9.11
CA GLU A 147 -8.75 -2.95 -9.51
C GLU A 147 -8.14 -2.70 -10.89
N THR A 148 -8.96 -2.31 -11.86
CA THR A 148 -8.52 -2.04 -13.23
C THR A 148 -7.48 -0.91 -13.27
N LEU A 149 -7.72 0.19 -12.54
CA LEU A 149 -6.81 1.32 -12.45
C LEU A 149 -5.49 0.91 -11.78
N VAL A 150 -5.53 0.15 -10.68
CA VAL A 150 -4.32 -0.36 -10.01
C VAL A 150 -3.51 -1.26 -10.96
N ARG A 151 -4.18 -2.21 -11.64
CA ARG A 151 -3.52 -3.15 -12.56
C ARG A 151 -2.90 -2.48 -13.78
N SER A 152 -3.37 -1.29 -14.16
CA SER A 152 -2.79 -0.51 -15.26
C SER A 152 -1.38 0.00 -14.96
N ASN A 153 -1.01 0.11 -13.67
CA ASN A 153 0.20 0.81 -13.21
C ASN A 153 0.34 2.25 -13.74
N ALA A 154 -0.75 2.87 -14.21
CA ALA A 154 -0.75 4.21 -14.79
C ALA A 154 -1.32 5.29 -13.85
N VAL A 155 -1.85 4.91 -12.69
CA VAL A 155 -2.46 5.82 -11.71
C VAL A 155 -1.66 5.80 -10.42
N ASP A 156 -1.26 6.99 -9.97
CA ASP A 156 -0.42 7.21 -8.79
C ASP A 156 -1.24 7.25 -7.49
N VAL A 157 -2.44 7.83 -7.55
CA VAL A 157 -3.37 7.97 -6.42
C VAL A 157 -4.79 7.67 -6.87
N ILE A 158 -5.48 6.80 -6.12
CA ILE A 158 -6.92 6.55 -6.29
C ILE A 158 -7.59 6.86 -4.96
N VAL A 159 -8.55 7.79 -4.98
CA VAL A 159 -9.40 8.12 -3.84
C VAL A 159 -10.77 7.48 -4.05
N VAL A 160 -11.32 6.85 -3.02
CA VAL A 160 -12.69 6.34 -2.99
C VAL A 160 -13.47 7.11 -1.93
N ASP A 161 -14.44 7.92 -2.35
CA ASP A 161 -15.28 8.74 -1.47
C ASP A 161 -16.75 8.35 -1.68
N SER A 162 -17.35 7.52 -0.80
CA SER A 162 -16.78 6.91 0.40
C SER A 162 -17.12 5.43 0.52
N VAL A 163 -16.42 4.74 1.43
CA VAL A 163 -16.65 3.32 1.72
C VAL A 163 -18.09 3.05 2.19
N ALA A 164 -18.69 3.99 2.92
CA ALA A 164 -20.06 3.85 3.40
C ALA A 164 -21.09 3.86 2.26
N ALA A 165 -20.74 4.43 1.10
CA ALA A 165 -21.57 4.47 -0.09
C ALA A 165 -21.32 3.28 -1.05
N LEU A 166 -20.44 2.34 -0.72
CA LEU A 166 -20.20 1.12 -1.50
C LEU A 166 -21.28 0.08 -1.22
N VAL A 167 -22.51 0.40 -1.61
CA VAL A 167 -23.68 -0.47 -1.42
C VAL A 167 -23.62 -1.64 -2.39
N PRO A 168 -23.76 -2.90 -1.92
CA PRO A 168 -23.80 -4.07 -2.79
C PRO A 168 -24.94 -3.99 -3.81
N LYS A 169 -24.72 -4.51 -5.01
CA LYS A 169 -25.75 -4.54 -6.06
C LYS A 169 -27.08 -5.17 -5.58
N ALA A 170 -27.01 -6.27 -4.84
CA ALA A 170 -28.20 -6.95 -4.32
C ALA A 170 -29.02 -6.06 -3.35
N GLU A 171 -28.37 -5.20 -2.58
CA GLU A 171 -29.03 -4.25 -1.69
C GLU A 171 -29.73 -3.14 -2.50
N ILE A 172 -29.12 -2.65 -3.59
CA ILE A 172 -29.72 -1.66 -4.50
C ILE A 172 -30.93 -2.23 -5.25
N GLU A 173 -30.87 -3.51 -5.64
CA GLU A 173 -31.96 -4.20 -6.34
C GLU A 173 -33.12 -4.61 -5.42
N GLY A 174 -32.99 -4.38 -4.10
CA GLY A 174 -34.06 -4.60 -3.13
C GLY A 174 -34.21 -6.04 -2.67
N GLU A 175 -33.18 -6.89 -2.84
CA GLU A 175 -33.13 -8.25 -2.30
C GLU A 175 -32.76 -8.28 -0.80
N MET A 176 -33.07 -7.21 -0.06
CA MET A 176 -32.88 -7.17 1.39
C MET A 176 -34.01 -7.95 2.08
N GLY A 177 -33.78 -9.23 2.41
CA GLY A 177 -34.82 -10.04 3.04
C GLY A 177 -34.49 -11.43 3.57
N ASP A 178 -33.27 -11.97 3.38
CA ASP A 178 -32.85 -13.28 3.94
C ASP A 178 -31.65 -13.17 4.89
#